data_AF-A0AAJ1KYT6-F1
#
_entry.id   AF-A0AAJ1KYT6-F1
#
_cell.length_a   1.000
_cell.length_b   1.000
_cell.length_c   1.000
_cell.angle_alpha   90.00
_cell.angle_beta   90.00
_cell.angle_gamma   90.00
#
_symmetry.space_group_name_H-M   'P 1'
#
loop_
_entity.id
_entity.type
_entity.pdbx_description
1 polymer ?
#
loop_
_entity_poly.entity_id
_entity_poly.type
_entity_poly.pdbx_seq_one_letter_code
_entity_poly.pdbx_strand_id
1 'polypeptide(L)'
;MRYVYDAIGGSFDHEVSYPWVTYLFSGMSKKEVADLVHDTIEWQNNQPIGKVTWVSPADMAGRAGIVSVTWKNGFRLIPEMQTLYKNLQQAGVDVYVISASALDVIKSIVTTEKYGFSVPESHVYAMHPLYDKEGRLTHSLDPYYPQTQGKGKTETIKKFIQQHYKNTGPILVAGDSEGDQNMMSDFNDTKLVLIINRLRSSDTIIGELSAKAVRDYNKDDAKILLQGRDENKGKFLPSQSSILMGTNNKASLP
;
A
#
# COMPACT_ATOMS: atom_id res chain seq x y z
N MET A 1 18.89 -4.64 -8.78
CA MET A 1 17.92 -4.54 -7.65
C MET A 1 16.50 -4.89 -8.08
N ARG A 2 15.85 -4.13 -8.97
CA ARG A 2 14.46 -4.40 -9.41
C ARG A 2 14.24 -5.81 -9.96
N TYR A 3 15.12 -6.26 -10.86
CA TYR A 3 15.11 -7.64 -11.37
C TYR A 3 15.14 -8.70 -10.26
N VAL A 4 15.99 -8.48 -9.24
CA VAL A 4 16.13 -9.41 -8.11
C VAL A 4 14.87 -9.44 -7.27
N TYR A 5 14.23 -8.29 -7.02
CA TYR A 5 12.96 -8.23 -6.29
C TYR A 5 11.86 -9.04 -7.00
N ASP A 6 11.72 -8.85 -8.32
CA ASP A 6 10.72 -9.59 -9.10
C ASP A 6 11.04 -11.10 -9.12
N ALA A 7 12.33 -11.48 -9.18
CA ALA A 7 12.76 -12.88 -9.10
C ALA A 7 12.49 -13.53 -7.73
N ILE A 8 12.72 -12.81 -6.63
CA ILE A 8 12.41 -13.28 -5.27
C ILE A 8 10.90 -13.47 -5.14
N GLY A 9 10.09 -12.49 -5.53
CA GLY A 9 8.63 -12.60 -5.49
C GLY A 9 8.03 -13.69 -6.39
N GLY A 10 8.76 -14.11 -7.44
CA GLY A 10 8.37 -15.24 -8.28
C GLY A 10 8.82 -16.61 -7.76
N SER A 11 9.78 -16.66 -6.81
CA SER A 11 10.40 -17.91 -6.35
C SER A 11 10.03 -18.28 -4.92
N PHE A 12 9.72 -17.28 -4.08
CA PHE A 12 9.41 -17.46 -2.66
C PHE A 12 8.00 -16.96 -2.35
N ASP A 13 7.47 -17.39 -1.21
CA ASP A 13 6.19 -16.90 -0.71
C ASP A 13 6.22 -15.39 -0.41
N HIS A 14 5.04 -14.85 -0.12
CA HIS A 14 4.87 -13.45 0.23
C HIS A 14 5.49 -13.08 1.57
N GLU A 15 5.55 -14.00 2.53
CA GLU A 15 6.15 -13.80 3.85
C GLU A 15 7.68 -13.61 3.77
N VAL A 16 8.33 -14.17 2.76
CA VAL A 16 9.76 -13.97 2.49
C VAL A 16 10.00 -12.77 1.57
N SER A 17 9.21 -12.63 0.50
CA SER A 17 9.47 -11.64 -0.56
C SER A 17 9.16 -10.21 -0.16
N TYR A 18 8.12 -9.95 0.65
CA TYR A 18 7.75 -8.59 1.04
C TYR A 18 8.72 -7.97 2.05
N PRO A 19 9.17 -8.68 3.11
CA PRO A 19 10.20 -8.14 4.00
C PRO A 19 11.50 -7.79 3.27
N TRP A 20 11.86 -8.52 2.21
CA TRP A 20 13.12 -8.32 1.52
C TRP A 20 13.33 -6.89 1.01
N VAL A 21 12.29 -6.22 0.51
CA VAL A 21 12.42 -4.83 0.02
C VAL A 21 12.76 -3.87 1.15
N THR A 22 12.37 -4.17 2.39
CA THR A 22 12.68 -3.36 3.57
C THR A 22 14.18 -3.41 3.91
N TYR A 23 14.89 -4.47 3.51
CA TYR A 23 16.31 -4.64 3.80
C TYR A 23 17.18 -3.60 3.09
N LEU A 24 16.67 -2.99 2.02
CA LEU A 24 17.34 -1.94 1.27
C LEU A 24 17.60 -0.68 2.10
N PHE A 25 16.89 -0.50 3.22
CA PHE A 25 17.11 0.60 4.16
C PHE A 25 18.10 0.25 5.29
N SER A 26 18.68 -0.96 5.29
CA SER A 26 19.63 -1.37 6.33
C SER A 26 20.84 -0.44 6.37
N GLY A 27 21.24 -0.04 7.57
CA GLY A 27 22.31 0.92 7.82
C GLY A 27 21.86 2.39 7.80
N MET A 28 20.64 2.71 7.35
CA MET A 28 20.10 4.07 7.40
C MET A 28 19.51 4.39 8.78
N SER A 29 19.73 5.61 9.24
CA SER A 29 18.96 6.21 10.34
C SER A 29 17.56 6.61 9.86
N LYS A 30 16.65 6.84 10.81
CA LYS A 30 15.29 7.33 10.52
C LYS A 30 15.30 8.62 9.70
N LYS A 31 16.25 9.52 9.99
CA LYS A 31 16.40 10.79 9.26
C LYS A 31 16.83 10.55 7.81
N GLU A 32 17.81 9.69 7.57
CA GLU A 32 18.26 9.36 6.21
C GLU A 32 17.13 8.73 5.38
N VAL A 33 16.30 7.88 5.98
CA VAL A 33 15.09 7.34 5.31
C VAL A 33 14.09 8.45 4.99
N ALA A 34 13.83 9.35 5.94
CA ALA A 34 12.90 10.46 5.72
C ALA A 34 13.37 11.40 4.61
N ASP A 35 14.64 11.79 4.63
CA ASP A 35 15.25 12.64 3.60
C ASP A 35 15.15 11.96 2.22
N LEU A 36 15.49 10.66 2.13
CA LEU A 36 15.35 9.87 0.89
C LEU A 36 13.91 9.82 0.38
N VAL A 37 12.93 9.64 1.27
CA VAL A 37 11.50 9.64 0.90
C VAL A 37 11.08 11.00 0.37
N HIS A 38 11.51 12.08 1.00
CA HIS A 38 11.18 13.44 0.56
C HIS A 38 11.75 13.74 -0.83
N ASP A 39 13.03 13.46 -1.03
CA ASP A 39 13.70 13.61 -2.32
C ASP A 39 13.03 12.76 -3.40
N THR A 40 12.64 11.53 -3.05
CA THR A 40 11.97 10.61 -3.98
C THR A 40 10.61 11.13 -4.41
N ILE A 41 9.80 11.67 -3.49
CA ILE A 41 8.48 12.22 -3.81
C ILE A 41 8.61 13.46 -4.69
N GLU A 42 9.53 14.36 -4.36
CA GLU A 42 9.80 15.58 -5.12
C GLU A 42 10.30 15.26 -6.54
N TRP A 43 11.20 14.29 -6.65
CA TRP A 43 11.67 13.78 -7.94
C TRP A 43 10.54 13.13 -8.74
N GLN A 44 9.74 12.25 -8.12
CA GLN A 44 8.65 11.52 -8.77
C GLN A 44 7.56 12.43 -9.34
N ASN A 45 7.31 13.59 -8.73
CA ASN A 45 6.35 14.58 -9.25
C ASN A 45 6.69 15.04 -10.68
N ASN A 46 7.98 15.02 -11.03
CA ASN A 46 8.48 15.44 -12.34
C ASN A 46 8.76 14.27 -13.30
N GLN A 47 8.59 13.02 -12.84
CA GLN A 47 8.84 11.84 -13.69
C GLN A 47 7.62 11.44 -14.52
N PRO A 48 7.82 10.94 -15.75
CA PRO A 48 6.72 10.41 -16.56
C PRO A 48 6.10 9.19 -15.89
N ILE A 49 4.78 9.11 -15.93
CA ILE A 49 4.03 7.93 -15.50
C ILE A 49 3.99 6.97 -16.69
N GLY A 50 4.46 5.74 -16.50
CA GLY A 50 4.57 4.79 -17.60
C GLY A 50 5.34 3.53 -17.26
N LYS A 51 5.37 2.58 -18.19
CA LYS A 51 6.25 1.41 -18.06
C LYS A 51 7.67 1.81 -18.44
N VAL A 52 8.64 1.40 -17.64
CA VAL A 52 10.06 1.58 -17.92
C VAL A 52 10.71 0.22 -17.99
N THR A 53 11.57 0.02 -18.98
CA THR A 53 12.35 -1.20 -19.17
C THR A 53 13.82 -0.87 -18.99
N TRP A 54 14.51 -1.62 -18.14
CA TRP A 54 15.96 -1.61 -18.04
C TRP A 54 16.53 -2.94 -18.51
N VAL A 55 17.62 -2.85 -19.25
CA VAL A 55 18.40 -4.00 -19.73
C VAL A 55 19.83 -3.81 -19.23
N SER A 56 20.44 -4.85 -18.66
CA SER A 56 21.84 -4.78 -18.23
C SER A 56 22.77 -4.59 -19.43
N PRO A 57 23.93 -3.92 -19.29
CA PRO A 57 24.87 -3.70 -20.39
C PRO A 57 25.33 -5.00 -21.04
N ALA A 58 25.33 -5.05 -22.37
CA ALA A 58 25.65 -6.24 -23.16
C ALA A 58 27.11 -6.71 -22.98
N ASP A 59 28.02 -5.76 -22.74
CA ASP A 59 29.45 -5.96 -22.52
C ASP A 59 29.82 -6.30 -21.07
N MET A 60 28.84 -6.26 -20.15
CA MET A 60 29.02 -6.59 -18.73
C MET A 60 28.11 -7.75 -18.29
N ALA A 61 27.95 -8.77 -19.13
CA ALA A 61 27.16 -9.95 -18.80
C ALA A 61 27.73 -10.67 -17.56
N GLY A 62 26.91 -10.76 -16.50
CA GLY A 62 27.23 -11.54 -15.30
C GLY A 62 26.88 -13.02 -15.45
N ARG A 63 26.94 -13.78 -14.35
CA ARG A 63 26.54 -15.21 -14.34
C ARG A 63 25.09 -15.45 -14.75
N ALA A 64 24.21 -14.47 -14.55
CA ALA A 64 22.81 -14.51 -14.97
C ALA A 64 22.61 -14.16 -16.46
N GLY A 65 23.69 -13.89 -17.20
CA GLY A 65 23.62 -13.34 -18.55
C GLY A 65 23.13 -11.89 -18.55
N ILE A 66 22.54 -11.48 -19.68
CA ILE A 66 21.87 -10.19 -19.81
C ILE A 66 20.47 -10.29 -19.23
N VAL A 67 20.18 -9.44 -18.26
CA VAL A 67 18.89 -9.40 -17.58
C VAL A 67 18.10 -8.18 -18.03
N SER A 68 16.78 -8.35 -18.11
CA SER A 68 15.83 -7.29 -18.45
C SER A 68 14.71 -7.27 -17.43
N VAL A 69 14.24 -6.07 -17.07
CA VAL A 69 13.12 -5.90 -16.15
C VAL A 69 12.26 -4.71 -16.57
N THR A 70 10.95 -4.90 -16.50
CA THR A 70 9.95 -3.86 -16.79
C THR A 70 9.12 -3.60 -15.54
N TRP A 71 8.99 -2.33 -15.14
CA TRP A 71 8.13 -1.94 -14.02
C TRP A 71 7.32 -0.68 -14.35
N LYS A 72 6.33 -0.38 -13.51
CA LYS A 72 5.52 0.84 -13.59
C LYS A 72 6.24 1.96 -12.84
N ASN A 73 6.67 2.99 -13.55
CA ASN A 73 7.16 4.24 -12.98
C ASN A 73 6.00 5.24 -12.80
N GLY A 74 6.13 6.11 -11.80
CA GLY A 74 5.16 7.13 -11.47
C GLY A 74 4.53 6.89 -10.11
N PHE A 75 4.91 7.70 -9.13
CA PHE A 75 4.26 7.79 -7.82
C PHE A 75 3.55 9.14 -7.70
N ARG A 76 2.29 9.14 -7.25
CA ARG A 76 1.51 10.36 -7.00
C ARG A 76 0.75 10.21 -5.69
N LEU A 77 0.77 11.25 -4.87
CA LEU A 77 -0.18 11.39 -3.76
C LEU A 77 -1.56 11.69 -4.33
N ILE A 78 -2.60 11.13 -3.70
CA ILE A 78 -3.98 11.21 -4.19
C ILE A 78 -4.76 12.25 -3.36
N PRO A 79 -5.15 13.40 -3.93
CA PRO A 79 -5.84 14.47 -3.21
C PRO A 79 -7.15 14.04 -2.54
N GLU A 80 -7.88 13.12 -3.17
CA GLU A 80 -9.13 12.58 -2.62
C GLU A 80 -8.88 11.80 -1.33
N MET A 81 -7.76 11.07 -1.22
CA MET A 81 -7.40 10.35 0.01
C MET A 81 -6.92 11.30 1.10
N GLN A 82 -6.16 12.35 0.76
CA GLN A 82 -5.79 13.41 1.70
C GLN A 82 -7.04 14.10 2.27
N THR A 83 -8.00 14.41 1.41
CA THR A 83 -9.29 15.01 1.78
C THR A 83 -10.09 14.06 2.68
N LEU A 84 -10.17 12.77 2.33
CA LEU A 84 -10.86 11.77 3.14
C LEU A 84 -10.26 11.69 4.56
N TYR A 85 -8.94 11.59 4.68
CA TYR A 85 -8.25 11.49 5.97
C TYR A 85 -8.51 12.72 6.83
N LYS A 86 -8.41 13.91 6.22
CA LYS A 86 -8.69 15.17 6.89
C LYS A 86 -10.14 15.24 7.39
N ASN A 87 -11.10 14.92 6.53
CA ASN A 87 -12.53 15.00 6.87
C ASN A 87 -12.92 14.02 7.98
N LEU A 88 -12.38 12.80 7.96
CA LEU A 88 -12.60 11.82 9.02
C LEU A 88 -12.07 12.32 10.37
N GLN A 89 -10.82 12.79 10.40
CA GLN A 89 -10.22 13.32 11.63
C GLN A 89 -10.97 14.55 12.17
N GLN A 90 -11.41 15.46 11.28
CA GLN A 90 -12.22 16.62 11.67
C GLN A 90 -13.60 16.25 12.21
N ALA A 91 -14.16 15.12 11.76
CA ALA A 91 -15.40 14.57 12.27
C ALA A 91 -15.21 13.76 13.58
N GLY A 92 -14.00 13.71 14.14
CA GLY A 92 -13.70 12.95 15.35
C GLY A 92 -13.53 11.45 15.12
N VAL A 93 -13.26 11.02 13.87
CA VAL A 93 -12.94 9.63 13.54
C VAL A 93 -11.42 9.49 13.45
N ASP A 94 -10.85 8.66 14.33
CA ASP A 94 -9.43 8.34 14.31
C ASP A 94 -9.06 7.57 13.04
N VAL A 95 -8.03 8.06 12.34
CA VAL A 95 -7.49 7.43 11.12
C VAL A 95 -6.21 6.68 11.46
N TYR A 96 -6.16 5.42 11.05
CA TYR A 96 -5.00 4.53 11.20
C TYR A 96 -4.49 4.10 9.82
N VAL A 97 -3.16 3.97 9.69
CA VAL A 97 -2.51 3.46 8.48
C VAL A 97 -1.83 2.14 8.81
N ILE A 98 -2.21 1.08 8.10
CA ILE A 98 -1.63 -0.27 8.26
C ILE A 98 -1.05 -0.72 6.92
N SER A 99 0.29 -0.74 6.80
CA SER A 99 0.99 -0.91 5.52
C SER A 99 1.98 -2.06 5.54
N ALA A 100 2.14 -2.77 4.42
CA ALA A 100 3.17 -3.80 4.27
C ALA A 100 4.57 -3.22 3.92
N SER A 101 4.70 -1.90 3.81
CA SER A 101 5.98 -1.21 3.58
C SER A 101 6.75 -1.02 4.89
N ALA A 102 8.01 -0.58 4.81
CA ALA A 102 8.82 -0.22 5.97
C ALA A 102 8.22 0.94 6.78
N LEU A 103 8.23 0.84 8.11
CA LEU A 103 7.58 1.78 9.02
C LEU A 103 8.07 3.22 8.85
N ASP A 104 9.38 3.44 8.86
CA ASP A 104 9.93 4.80 8.74
C ASP A 104 9.57 5.44 7.39
N VAL A 105 9.52 4.64 6.31
CA VAL A 105 9.08 5.14 4.99
C VAL A 105 7.64 5.66 5.04
N ILE A 106 6.74 4.90 5.65
CA ILE A 106 5.33 5.28 5.74
C ILE A 106 5.14 6.48 6.65
N LYS A 107 5.80 6.50 7.81
CA LYS A 107 5.76 7.63 8.74
C LYS A 107 6.19 8.92 8.04
N SER A 108 7.30 8.91 7.30
CA SER A 108 7.80 10.08 6.55
C SER A 108 6.79 10.67 5.56
N ILE A 109 5.76 9.92 5.16
CA ILE A 109 4.69 10.40 4.29
C ILE A 109 3.47 10.85 5.10
N VAL A 110 2.87 9.95 5.88
CA VAL A 110 1.52 10.18 6.42
C VAL A 110 1.50 11.09 7.64
N THR A 111 2.64 11.28 8.30
CA THR A 111 2.77 12.13 9.50
C THR A 111 3.35 13.51 9.16
N THR A 112 3.88 13.69 7.95
CA THR A 112 4.47 14.95 7.50
C THR A 112 3.38 15.90 6.99
N GLU A 113 3.24 17.05 7.64
CA GLU A 113 2.22 18.06 7.33
C GLU A 113 2.17 18.44 5.84
N LYS A 114 3.34 18.60 5.19
CA LYS A 114 3.43 18.98 3.77
C LYS A 114 2.70 18.04 2.81
N TYR A 115 2.45 16.80 3.22
CA TYR A 115 1.74 15.79 2.43
C TYR A 115 0.26 15.66 2.78
N GLY A 116 -0.28 16.44 3.72
CA GLY A 116 -1.71 16.63 3.89
C GLY A 116 -2.52 15.45 4.43
N PHE A 117 -1.88 14.41 4.96
CA PHE A 117 -2.57 13.29 5.63
C PHE A 117 -2.72 13.52 7.14
N SER A 118 -1.72 14.14 7.76
CA SER A 118 -1.69 14.54 9.18
C SER A 118 -2.05 13.41 10.16
N VAL A 119 -1.68 12.17 9.85
CA VAL A 119 -1.94 11.01 10.71
C VAL A 119 -0.98 11.07 11.91
N PRO A 120 -1.46 10.91 13.16
CA PRO A 120 -0.57 10.81 14.31
C PRO A 120 0.41 9.66 14.18
N GLU A 121 1.67 9.84 14.60
CA GLU A 121 2.68 8.77 14.56
C GLU A 121 2.25 7.48 15.28
N SER A 122 1.49 7.61 16.37
CA SER A 122 0.92 6.49 17.14
C SER A 122 -0.15 5.69 16.38
N HIS A 123 -0.65 6.22 15.26
CA HIS A 123 -1.68 5.58 14.43
C HIS A 123 -1.09 4.94 13.16
N VAL A 124 0.24 4.89 13.03
CA VAL A 124 0.94 4.31 11.88
C VAL A 124 1.55 2.97 12.26
N TYR A 125 1.04 1.92 11.63
CA TYR A 125 1.50 0.54 11.78
C TYR A 125 2.01 0.03 10.42
N ALA A 126 3.22 -0.53 10.41
CA ALA A 126 3.85 -0.97 9.17
C ALA A 126 4.98 -1.97 9.49
N MET A 127 5.60 -2.58 8.47
CA MET A 127 6.67 -3.54 8.70
C MET A 127 7.76 -2.87 9.54
N HIS A 128 8.13 -3.52 10.63
CA HIS A 128 8.94 -2.91 11.68
C HIS A 128 10.35 -3.54 11.71
N PRO A 129 11.32 -3.05 10.91
CA PRO A 129 12.71 -3.43 11.10
C PRO A 129 13.21 -3.05 12.50
N LEU A 130 14.13 -3.86 13.02
CA LEU A 130 14.86 -3.56 14.25
C LEU A 130 15.94 -2.50 13.97
N TYR A 131 16.38 -1.83 15.03
CA TYR A 131 17.50 -0.89 14.99
C TYR A 131 18.71 -1.49 15.71
N ASP A 132 19.91 -1.18 15.22
CA ASP A 132 21.15 -1.46 15.94
C ASP A 132 21.36 -0.48 17.11
N LYS A 133 22.44 -0.69 17.87
CA LYS A 133 22.80 0.13 19.03
C LYS A 133 23.15 1.58 18.65
N GLU A 134 23.46 1.85 17.39
CA GLU A 134 23.69 3.18 16.83
C GLU A 134 22.41 3.85 16.31
N GLY A 135 21.25 3.19 16.41
CA GLY A 135 19.96 3.71 15.96
C GLY A 135 19.75 3.61 14.44
N ARG A 136 20.46 2.70 13.77
CA ARG A 136 20.33 2.45 12.33
C ARG A 136 19.48 1.22 12.06
N LEU A 137 18.70 1.24 10.99
CA LEU A 137 17.85 0.14 10.58
C LEU A 137 18.67 -1.12 10.27
N THR A 138 18.16 -2.26 10.68
CA THR A 138 18.71 -3.58 10.35
C THR A 138 17.82 -4.27 9.31
N HIS A 139 18.28 -5.41 8.80
CA HIS A 139 17.49 -6.25 7.90
C HIS A 139 16.55 -7.21 8.66
N SER A 140 16.57 -7.22 9.99
CA SER A 140 15.72 -8.10 10.78
C SER A 140 14.44 -7.37 11.17
N LEU A 141 13.28 -8.01 10.99
CA LEU A 141 12.01 -7.50 11.51
C LEU A 141 11.86 -7.81 13.00
N ASP A 142 11.10 -6.99 13.71
CA ASP A 142 10.71 -7.25 15.10
C ASP A 142 9.83 -8.52 15.17
N PRO A 143 10.31 -9.61 15.81
CA PRO A 143 9.58 -10.88 15.85
C PRO A 143 8.31 -10.84 16.72
N TYR A 144 8.14 -9.82 17.55
CA TYR A 144 6.96 -9.65 18.41
C TYR A 144 5.90 -8.72 17.80
N TYR A 145 6.22 -8.13 16.65
CA TYR A 145 5.34 -7.26 15.89
C TYR A 145 4.70 -8.06 14.73
N PRO A 146 3.37 -7.99 14.52
CA PRO A 146 2.74 -8.67 13.40
C PRO A 146 3.32 -8.18 12.07
N GLN A 147 3.61 -9.09 11.15
CA GLN A 147 3.95 -8.68 9.78
C GLN A 147 2.70 -8.05 9.14
N THR A 148 2.72 -6.76 8.84
CA THR A 148 1.53 -5.97 8.45
C THR A 148 1.06 -6.21 7.02
N GLN A 149 0.86 -7.49 6.66
CA GLN A 149 0.39 -7.98 5.38
C GLN A 149 -0.61 -9.12 5.59
N GLY A 150 -1.68 -9.13 4.78
CA GLY A 150 -2.70 -10.17 4.86
C GLY A 150 -3.29 -10.25 6.28
N LYS A 151 -3.26 -11.44 6.87
CA LYS A 151 -3.76 -11.68 8.24
C LYS A 151 -3.07 -10.81 9.29
N GLY A 152 -1.80 -10.48 9.13
CA GLY A 152 -1.10 -9.66 10.12
C GLY A 152 -1.60 -8.21 10.17
N LYS A 153 -2.31 -7.72 9.14
CA LYS A 153 -3.07 -6.46 9.24
C LYS A 153 -4.25 -6.59 10.20
N THR A 154 -5.02 -7.69 10.10
CA THR A 154 -6.09 -8.00 11.06
C THR A 154 -5.54 -8.16 12.47
N GLU A 155 -4.43 -8.88 12.64
CA GLU A 155 -3.77 -9.05 13.94
C GLU A 155 -3.30 -7.73 14.53
N THR A 156 -2.76 -6.82 13.71
CA THR A 156 -2.38 -5.46 14.13
C THR A 156 -3.58 -4.70 14.70
N ILE A 157 -4.72 -4.74 14.00
CA ILE A 157 -5.96 -4.10 14.47
C ILE A 157 -6.39 -4.69 15.81
N LYS A 158 -6.47 -6.02 15.91
CA LYS A 158 -6.89 -6.73 17.13
C LYS A 158 -5.96 -6.45 18.32
N LYS A 159 -4.64 -6.47 18.08
CA LYS A 159 -3.62 -6.37 19.13
C LYS A 159 -3.41 -4.95 19.64
N PHE A 160 -3.44 -3.96 18.73
CA PHE A 160 -2.99 -2.60 19.08
C PHE A 160 -4.08 -1.54 19.00
N ILE A 161 -5.17 -1.76 18.26
CA ILE A 161 -6.15 -0.71 17.96
C ILE A 161 -7.47 -0.96 18.71
N GLN A 162 -8.05 -2.16 18.59
CA GLN A 162 -9.42 -2.44 19.07
C GLN A 162 -9.64 -2.19 20.57
N GLN A 163 -8.61 -2.38 21.40
CA GLN A 163 -8.68 -2.11 22.83
C GLN A 163 -9.06 -0.66 23.16
N HIS A 164 -8.78 0.28 22.27
CA HIS A 164 -9.14 1.69 22.41
C HIS A 164 -10.61 1.98 22.03
N TYR A 165 -11.29 1.02 21.41
CA TYR A 165 -12.63 1.19 20.83
C TYR A 165 -13.61 0.11 21.31
N LYS A 166 -13.57 -0.25 22.59
CA LYS A 166 -14.48 -1.26 23.18
C LYS A 166 -14.47 -2.59 22.43
N ASN A 167 -13.32 -2.94 21.84
CA ASN A 167 -13.12 -4.13 21.03
C ASN A 167 -13.99 -4.23 19.76
N THR A 168 -14.48 -3.10 19.23
CA THR A 168 -15.19 -3.07 17.92
C THR A 168 -14.20 -3.04 16.76
N GLY A 169 -14.64 -3.51 15.59
CA GLY A 169 -13.92 -3.38 14.33
C GLY A 169 -13.88 -1.94 13.81
N PRO A 170 -13.06 -1.69 12.78
CA PRO A 170 -12.99 -0.39 12.11
C PRO A 170 -14.31 -0.08 11.41
N ILE A 171 -14.82 1.16 11.55
CA ILE A 171 -16.06 1.55 10.86
C ILE A 171 -15.88 1.64 9.33
N LEU A 172 -14.66 1.95 8.88
CA LEU A 172 -14.25 2.00 7.48
C LEU A 172 -12.89 1.30 7.32
N VAL A 173 -12.78 0.43 6.31
CA VAL A 173 -11.50 -0.15 5.87
C VAL A 173 -11.25 0.24 4.42
N ALA A 174 -10.04 0.68 4.10
CA ALA A 174 -9.65 0.99 2.72
C ALA A 174 -8.39 0.21 2.31
N GLY A 175 -8.35 -0.25 1.05
CA GLY A 175 -7.18 -0.95 0.49
C GLY A 175 -7.36 -1.28 -1.00
N ASP A 176 -6.44 -2.06 -1.56
CA ASP A 176 -6.38 -2.27 -3.01
C ASP A 176 -5.96 -3.67 -3.45
N SER A 177 -5.52 -4.53 -2.52
CA SER A 177 -4.92 -5.83 -2.85
C SER A 177 -5.28 -6.96 -1.89
N GLU A 178 -4.85 -8.17 -2.22
CA GLU A 178 -4.91 -9.35 -1.35
C GLU A 178 -4.22 -9.13 -0.01
N GLY A 179 -3.20 -8.26 0.03
CA GLY A 179 -2.54 -7.89 1.29
C GLY A 179 -3.47 -7.14 2.26
N ASP A 180 -4.61 -6.65 1.79
CA ASP A 180 -5.61 -5.91 2.58
C ASP A 180 -6.88 -6.73 2.85
N GLN A 181 -7.09 -7.82 2.11
CA GLN A 181 -8.39 -8.48 2.06
C GLN A 181 -8.87 -8.99 3.41
N ASN A 182 -7.95 -9.46 4.27
CA ASN A 182 -8.27 -9.94 5.61
C ASN A 182 -8.85 -8.83 6.49
N MET A 183 -8.20 -7.65 6.55
CA MET A 183 -8.75 -6.55 7.35
C MET A 183 -10.07 -6.01 6.77
N MET A 184 -10.34 -6.24 5.48
CA MET A 184 -11.63 -5.90 4.85
C MET A 184 -12.76 -6.88 5.20
N SER A 185 -12.45 -8.15 5.46
CA SER A 185 -13.45 -9.22 5.65
C SER A 185 -13.59 -9.73 7.09
N ASP A 186 -12.56 -9.62 7.92
CA ASP A 186 -12.48 -10.33 9.20
C ASP A 186 -13.32 -9.70 10.33
N PHE A 187 -13.85 -8.49 10.11
CA PHE A 187 -14.61 -7.71 11.10
C PHE A 187 -16.07 -7.57 10.66
N ASN A 188 -16.95 -8.36 11.27
CA ASN A 188 -18.39 -8.40 10.94
C ASN A 188 -19.13 -7.08 11.21
N ASP A 189 -18.58 -6.24 12.09
CA ASP A 189 -19.14 -4.96 12.48
C ASP A 189 -18.64 -3.76 11.66
N THR A 190 -17.69 -3.98 10.72
CA THR A 190 -17.27 -2.98 9.73
C THR A 190 -18.47 -2.47 8.94
N LYS A 191 -18.60 -1.14 8.84
CA LYS A 191 -19.75 -0.50 8.20
C LYS A 191 -19.52 -0.30 6.70
N LEU A 192 -18.30 0.06 6.32
CA LEU A 192 -17.95 0.41 4.96
C LEU A 192 -16.57 -0.17 4.59
N VAL A 193 -16.44 -0.66 3.38
CA VAL A 193 -15.14 -1.05 2.80
C VAL A 193 -14.94 -0.27 1.51
N LEU A 194 -13.83 0.44 1.38
CA LEU A 194 -13.43 1.15 0.18
C LEU A 194 -12.30 0.40 -0.54
N ILE A 195 -12.57 -0.06 -1.76
CA ILE A 195 -11.60 -0.76 -2.59
C ILE A 195 -11.14 0.16 -3.72
N ILE A 196 -9.83 0.39 -3.82
CA ILE A 196 -9.24 1.03 -5.00
C ILE A 196 -9.13 0.00 -6.10
N ASN A 197 -9.85 0.19 -7.20
CA ASN A 197 -10.08 -0.84 -8.20
C ASN A 197 -8.83 -1.13 -9.04
N ARG A 198 -8.17 -2.25 -8.71
CA ARG A 198 -7.06 -2.84 -9.46
C ARG A 198 -7.47 -3.94 -10.41
N LEU A 199 -8.78 -4.15 -10.58
CA LEU A 199 -9.37 -5.25 -11.36
C LEU A 199 -8.86 -6.61 -10.85
N ARG A 200 -8.89 -6.81 -9.53
CA ARG A 200 -8.48 -8.07 -8.91
C ARG A 200 -9.44 -9.18 -9.35
N SER A 201 -8.89 -10.38 -9.53
CA SER A 201 -9.64 -11.56 -9.96
C SER A 201 -10.60 -12.03 -8.86
N SER A 202 -11.77 -12.51 -9.27
CA SER A 202 -12.87 -12.94 -8.37
C SER A 202 -12.58 -14.23 -7.60
N ASP A 203 -11.44 -14.87 -7.81
CA ASP A 203 -10.94 -16.00 -7.01
C ASP A 203 -10.26 -15.55 -5.70
N THR A 204 -10.17 -14.24 -5.47
CA THR A 204 -9.65 -13.64 -4.23
C THR A 204 -10.78 -12.97 -3.46
N ILE A 205 -10.63 -12.87 -2.13
CA ILE A 205 -11.63 -12.23 -1.26
C ILE A 205 -11.88 -10.78 -1.73
N ILE A 206 -10.83 -10.02 -2.00
CA ILE A 206 -10.98 -8.63 -2.48
C ILE A 206 -11.64 -8.56 -3.86
N GLY A 207 -11.41 -9.54 -4.74
CA GLY A 207 -12.10 -9.63 -6.03
C GLY A 207 -13.58 -9.92 -5.89
N GLU A 208 -13.95 -10.84 -4.99
CA GLU A 208 -15.35 -11.12 -4.65
C GLU A 208 -16.06 -9.88 -4.08
N LEU A 209 -15.40 -9.17 -3.15
CA LEU A 209 -15.89 -7.91 -2.60
C LEU A 209 -16.04 -6.84 -3.68
N SER A 210 -15.10 -6.76 -4.62
CA SER A 210 -15.16 -5.81 -5.74
C SER A 210 -16.33 -6.14 -6.68
N ALA A 211 -16.56 -7.41 -7.01
CA ALA A 211 -17.71 -7.84 -7.79
C ALA A 211 -19.04 -7.56 -7.06
N LYS A 212 -19.06 -7.72 -5.73
CA LYS A 212 -20.22 -7.33 -4.90
C LYS A 212 -20.47 -5.82 -4.99
N ALA A 213 -19.43 -4.99 -4.93
CA ALA A 213 -19.56 -3.53 -5.06
C ALA A 213 -20.13 -3.09 -6.42
N VAL A 214 -19.85 -3.83 -7.50
CA VAL A 214 -20.49 -3.61 -8.81
C VAL A 214 -21.98 -3.98 -8.75
N ARG A 215 -22.31 -5.17 -8.23
CA ARG A 215 -23.71 -5.64 -8.13
C ARG A 215 -24.59 -4.80 -7.21
N ASP A 216 -23.99 -4.20 -6.18
CA ASP A 216 -24.70 -3.41 -5.18
C ASP A 216 -24.61 -1.90 -5.43
N TYR A 217 -24.05 -1.48 -6.56
CA TYR A 217 -23.97 -0.07 -6.91
C TYR A 217 -25.35 0.60 -6.89
N ASN A 218 -25.45 1.79 -6.28
CA ASN A 218 -26.67 2.57 -6.05
C ASN A 218 -27.74 1.91 -5.17
N LYS A 219 -27.41 0.87 -4.39
CA LYS A 219 -28.29 0.37 -3.33
C LYS A 219 -28.03 1.11 -2.02
N ASP A 220 -29.09 1.42 -1.28
CA ASP A 220 -29.00 2.18 -0.01
C ASP A 220 -28.20 1.44 1.08
N ASP A 221 -28.13 0.12 1.00
CA ASP A 221 -27.43 -0.75 1.96
C ASP A 221 -26.05 -1.23 1.46
N ALA A 222 -25.53 -0.62 0.38
CA ALA A 222 -24.23 -0.97 -0.18
C ALA A 222 -23.10 -0.70 0.83
N LYS A 223 -22.45 -1.78 1.28
CA LYS A 223 -21.32 -1.72 2.25
C LYS A 223 -19.94 -1.66 1.60
N ILE A 224 -19.84 -2.01 0.32
CA ILE A 224 -18.56 -2.07 -0.39
C ILE A 224 -18.57 -1.02 -1.50
N LEU A 225 -17.62 -0.09 -1.43
CA LEU A 225 -17.40 0.94 -2.41
C LEU A 225 -16.21 0.56 -3.30
N LEU A 226 -16.34 0.85 -4.59
CA LEU A 226 -15.30 0.55 -5.58
C LEU A 226 -14.89 1.85 -6.30
N GLN A 227 -13.62 2.21 -6.18
CA GLN A 227 -13.07 3.45 -6.70
C GLN A 227 -12.14 3.18 -7.88
N GLY A 228 -12.56 3.56 -9.09
CA GLY A 228 -11.76 3.45 -10.31
C GLY A 228 -10.58 4.40 -10.37
N ARG A 229 -9.55 4.05 -11.14
CA ARG A 229 -8.34 4.88 -11.30
C ARG A 229 -7.81 4.89 -12.74
N ASP A 230 -7.16 5.98 -13.10
CA ASP A 230 -6.37 6.08 -14.33
C ASP A 230 -4.90 5.90 -13.99
N GLU A 231 -4.37 4.70 -14.27
CA GLU A 231 -2.97 4.37 -14.00
C GLU A 231 -2.00 5.20 -14.84
N ASN A 232 -2.40 5.68 -16.03
CA ASN A 232 -1.53 6.49 -16.88
C ASN A 232 -1.37 7.93 -16.36
N LYS A 233 -2.30 8.39 -15.52
CA LYS A 233 -2.31 9.76 -14.99
C LYS A 233 -2.03 9.83 -13.48
N GLY A 234 -2.06 8.69 -12.79
CA GLY A 234 -1.90 8.64 -11.33
C GLY A 234 -3.04 9.36 -10.60
N LYS A 235 -4.28 9.20 -11.08
CA LYS A 235 -5.48 9.89 -10.56
C LYS A 235 -6.65 8.93 -10.40
N PHE A 236 -7.57 9.26 -9.50
CA PHE A 236 -8.88 8.60 -9.44
C PHE A 236 -9.79 9.03 -10.59
N LEU A 237 -10.77 8.18 -10.88
CA LEU A 237 -11.81 8.43 -11.86
C LEU A 237 -13.15 8.56 -11.13
N PRO A 238 -14.08 9.42 -11.57
CA PRO A 238 -15.45 9.45 -11.06
C PRO A 238 -16.25 8.26 -11.63
N SER A 239 -15.80 7.03 -11.34
CA SER A 239 -16.32 5.79 -11.89
C SER A 239 -15.79 4.59 -11.09
N GLN A 240 -16.50 3.47 -11.12
CA GLN A 240 -15.98 2.19 -10.65
C GLN A 240 -14.94 1.59 -11.62
N SER A 241 -14.94 1.98 -12.90
CA SER A 241 -14.02 1.47 -13.92
C SER A 241 -12.61 2.05 -13.78
N SER A 242 -11.59 1.26 -14.14
CA SER A 242 -10.19 1.69 -14.17
C SER A 242 -9.61 1.70 -15.58
N ILE A 243 -8.58 2.52 -15.81
CA ILE A 243 -7.74 2.50 -17.01
C ILE A 243 -6.38 1.95 -16.59
N LEU A 244 -5.98 0.82 -17.15
CA LEU A 244 -4.72 0.15 -16.83
C LEU A 244 -3.53 0.81 -17.55
N MET A 245 -2.35 0.71 -16.94
CA MET A 245 -1.13 1.29 -17.48
C MET A 245 -0.84 0.79 -18.91
N GLY A 246 -0.76 1.72 -19.85
CA GLY A 246 -0.52 1.46 -21.27
C GLY A 246 -1.78 1.14 -22.08
N THR A 247 -2.98 1.24 -21.48
CA THR A 247 -4.26 1.16 -22.20
C THR A 247 -4.96 2.52 -22.16
N ASN A 248 -5.87 2.75 -23.12
CA ASN A 248 -6.74 3.95 -23.14
C ASN A 248 -8.21 3.61 -22.84
N ASN A 249 -8.54 2.31 -22.76
CA ASN A 249 -9.90 1.84 -22.55
C ASN A 249 -10.19 1.66 -21.07
N LYS A 250 -11.38 2.11 -20.65
CA LYS A 250 -11.92 1.77 -19.34
C LYS A 250 -12.20 0.27 -19.29
N ALA A 251 -11.80 -0.35 -18.20
CA ALA A 251 -12.11 -1.72 -17.86
C ALA A 251 -12.95 -1.74 -16.58
N SER A 252 -13.98 -2.57 -16.59
CA SER A 252 -14.87 -2.80 -15.46
C SER A 252 -14.80 -4.26 -15.05
N LEU A 253 -15.07 -4.54 -13.78
CA LEU A 253 -15.39 -5.89 -13.36
C LEU A 253 -16.79 -6.26 -13.88
N PRO A 254 -17.03 -7.56 -14.15
CA PRO A 254 -18.34 -8.06 -14.58
C PRO A 254 -19.42 -7.87 -13.51
#